data_AF-A0A2G8LH48-F1
#
_entry.id   AF-A0A2G8LH48-F1
#
_cell.length_a   1.000
_cell.length_b   1.000
_cell.length_c   1.000
_cell.angle_alpha   90.00
_cell.angle_beta   90.00
_cell.angle_gamma   90.00
#
_symmetry.space_group_name_H-M   'P 1'
#
loop_
_entity.id
_entity.type
_entity.pdbx_description
1 polymer ?
#
loop_
_entity_poly.entity_id
_entity_poly.type
_entity_poly.pdbx_seq_one_letter_code
_entity_poly.pdbx_strand_id
1 'polypeptide(L)'
;MNTCYKLGFHAMSWDNARADCQSSPGGELMVINDDDEYDFIVGAAGDIEWWMGLYDKGQEGAWRWVDCSDKDNSGWFPGEPDDYGKQDCGYLQEGFFYDWQCEAAFPYVCEVMDKGFELEDVSPSDVAFDAVSGTDIRASWTVSPYDCEVTGYKIRYRPTASVGEYQVEEVVGGATSEFVIGGLRSSTRYNLAVAAVTTSGDLEYAGDANVQTLDLMVRLPTECTSNVLPLDKNARSFIKAVWYHRLAITFASLLIPKP
;
A
#
# COMPACT_ATOMS: atom_id res chain seq x y z
N MET A 1 25.28 -10.49 23.03
CA MET A 1 24.87 -9.26 22.32
C MET A 1 26.04 -8.30 22.27
N ASN A 2 26.34 -7.73 21.10
CA ASN A 2 27.28 -6.59 20.94
C ASN A 2 26.46 -5.38 20.48
N THR A 3 25.38 -5.08 21.20
CA THR A 3 24.51 -3.94 20.94
C THR A 3 25.10 -2.70 21.61
N CYS A 4 25.11 -1.56 20.92
CA CYS A 4 25.62 -0.30 21.45
C CYS A 4 24.45 0.65 21.66
N TYR A 5 24.37 1.27 22.84
CA TYR A 5 23.32 2.24 23.15
C TYR A 5 23.88 3.65 23.30
N LYS A 6 23.10 4.65 22.87
CA LYS A 6 23.38 6.07 23.06
C LYS A 6 22.18 6.72 23.76
N LEU A 7 22.44 7.37 24.89
CA LEU A 7 21.45 8.19 25.59
C LEU A 7 21.48 9.62 25.06
N GLY A 8 20.40 10.04 24.42
CA GLY A 8 20.17 11.40 23.96
C GLY A 8 19.44 12.23 25.01
N PHE A 9 20.18 13.03 25.79
CA PHE A 9 19.58 13.86 26.85
C PHE A 9 18.93 15.16 26.35
N HIS A 10 19.16 15.54 25.09
CA HIS A 10 18.51 16.71 24.52
C HIS A 10 17.09 16.33 24.08
N ALA A 11 16.09 16.80 24.84
CA ALA A 11 14.70 16.46 24.57
C ALA A 11 14.23 16.98 23.20
N MET A 12 13.59 16.10 22.42
CA MET A 12 13.09 16.39 21.08
C MET A 12 11.87 15.53 20.75
N SER A 13 11.18 15.83 19.65
CA SER A 13 10.08 14.99 19.15
C SER A 13 10.57 13.61 18.76
N TRP A 14 9.66 12.62 18.75
CA TRP A 14 9.99 11.23 18.43
C TRP A 14 10.68 11.12 17.06
N ASP A 15 10.16 11.79 16.02
CA ASP A 15 10.76 11.78 14.68
C ASP A 15 12.17 12.41 14.64
N ASN A 16 12.40 13.46 15.45
CA ASN A 16 13.72 14.10 15.51
C ASN A 16 14.71 13.22 16.29
N ALA A 17 14.26 12.57 17.37
CA ALA A 17 15.06 11.61 18.13
C ALA A 17 15.50 10.44 17.24
N ARG A 18 14.55 9.93 16.45
CA ARG A 18 14.80 8.92 15.44
C ARG A 18 15.84 9.33 14.41
N ALA A 19 15.68 10.51 13.83
CA ALA A 19 16.63 11.05 12.86
C ALA A 19 18.04 11.23 13.46
N ASP A 20 18.15 11.62 14.73
CA ASP A 20 19.45 11.68 15.42
C ASP A 20 20.07 10.29 15.64
N CYS A 21 19.28 9.26 15.97
CA CYS A 21 19.78 7.89 16.05
C CYS A 21 20.29 7.41 14.68
N GLN A 22 19.52 7.62 13.63
CA GLN A 22 19.84 7.26 12.25
C GLN A 22 21.03 8.04 11.65
N SER A 23 21.49 9.10 12.31
CA SER A 23 22.75 9.77 11.94
C SER A 23 23.99 8.90 12.12
N SER A 24 23.87 7.82 12.91
CA SER A 24 24.89 6.78 13.05
C SER A 24 24.54 5.58 12.17
N PRO A 25 25.49 4.98 11.43
CA PRO A 25 25.23 3.76 10.67
C PRO A 25 24.68 2.65 11.55
N GLY A 26 23.54 2.07 11.16
CA GLY A 26 22.82 1.05 11.95
C GLY A 26 22.14 1.60 13.21
N GLY A 27 22.16 2.91 13.43
CA GLY A 27 21.51 3.54 14.57
C GLY A 27 20.01 3.69 14.35
N GLU A 28 19.24 3.36 15.36
CA GLU A 28 17.79 3.49 15.38
C GLU A 28 17.33 3.80 16.83
N LEU A 29 16.09 4.26 17.01
CA LEU A 29 15.51 4.28 18.35
C LEU A 29 15.45 2.85 18.91
N MET A 30 15.73 2.74 20.20
CA MET A 30 15.88 1.45 20.88
C MET A 30 14.66 0.54 20.72
N VAL A 31 14.93 -0.71 20.40
CA VAL A 31 13.97 -1.82 20.38
C VAL A 31 14.26 -2.70 21.58
N ILE A 32 13.24 -3.13 22.32
CA ILE A 32 13.44 -4.05 23.46
C ILE A 32 13.10 -5.46 22.98
N ASN A 33 14.13 -6.27 22.77
CA ASN A 33 14.02 -7.59 22.15
C ASN A 33 13.88 -8.74 23.16
N ASP A 34 14.42 -8.58 24.38
CA ASP A 34 14.39 -9.60 25.42
C ASP A 34 14.49 -9.02 26.84
N ASP A 35 14.32 -9.91 27.83
CA ASP A 35 14.34 -9.57 29.25
C ASP A 35 15.71 -9.05 29.73
N ASP A 36 16.83 -9.51 29.14
CA ASP A 36 18.17 -9.07 29.52
C ASP A 36 18.42 -7.62 29.07
N GLU A 37 17.97 -7.27 27.86
CA GLU A 37 17.96 -5.90 27.35
C GLU A 37 17.06 -4.99 28.17
N TYR A 38 15.84 -5.45 28.47
CA TYR A 38 14.90 -4.71 29.31
C TYR A 38 15.51 -4.35 30.68
N ASP A 39 16.09 -5.34 31.39
CA ASP A 39 16.70 -5.12 32.70
C ASP A 39 17.89 -4.15 32.64
N PHE A 40 18.71 -4.25 31.58
CA PHE A 40 19.84 -3.34 31.36
C PHE A 40 19.36 -1.90 31.16
N ILE A 41 18.37 -1.70 30.30
CA ILE A 41 17.85 -0.37 29.95
C ILE A 41 17.14 0.26 31.12
N VAL A 42 16.27 -0.46 31.83
CA VAL A 42 15.58 0.07 33.02
C VAL A 42 16.60 0.53 34.07
N GLY A 43 17.69 -0.22 34.26
CA GLY A 43 18.77 0.18 35.15
C GLY A 43 19.58 1.40 34.67
N ALA A 44 19.72 1.60 33.37
CA ALA A 44 20.52 2.69 32.77
C ALA A 44 19.72 3.99 32.56
N ALA A 45 18.43 3.86 32.23
CA ALA A 45 17.52 4.94 31.89
C ALA A 45 17.06 5.74 33.13
N GLY A 46 16.93 5.07 34.29
CA GLY A 46 16.46 5.72 35.51
C GLY A 46 15.00 6.21 35.41
N ASP A 47 14.65 7.20 36.23
CA ASP A 47 13.25 7.57 36.50
C ASP A 47 12.68 8.69 35.58
N ILE A 48 13.24 8.89 34.38
CA ILE A 48 12.74 9.91 33.43
C ILE A 48 12.05 9.25 32.23
N GLU A 49 11.28 10.03 31.48
CA GLU A 49 10.61 9.58 30.26
C GLU A 49 11.60 9.52 29.09
N TRP A 50 11.71 8.35 28.46
CA TRP A 50 12.60 8.13 27.32
C TRP A 50 11.83 7.68 26.09
N TRP A 51 11.97 8.37 24.97
CA TRP A 51 11.53 7.83 23.69
C TRP A 51 12.26 6.51 23.38
N MET A 52 11.46 5.56 22.91
CA MET A 52 11.90 4.27 22.38
C MET A 52 11.37 4.08 20.97
N GLY A 53 11.82 3.03 20.29
CA GLY A 53 11.47 2.71 18.91
C GLY A 53 10.08 2.13 18.71
N LEU A 54 9.15 2.39 19.62
CA LEU A 54 7.80 1.84 19.62
C LEU A 54 6.81 2.87 19.06
N TYR A 55 5.98 2.51 18.09
CA TYR A 55 5.02 3.42 17.45
C TYR A 55 3.90 2.67 16.72
N ASP A 56 2.80 3.34 16.38
CA ASP A 56 1.71 2.80 15.55
C ASP A 56 1.18 3.77 14.48
N LYS A 57 1.92 4.85 14.16
CA LYS A 57 1.59 5.85 13.12
C LYS A 57 1.13 5.29 11.77
N GLY A 58 1.58 4.09 11.41
CA GLY A 58 1.21 3.44 10.15
C GLY A 58 -0.23 2.91 10.13
N GLN A 59 -0.71 2.49 11.30
CA GLN A 59 -2.06 1.96 11.51
C GLN A 59 -2.39 1.97 13.00
N GLU A 60 -3.37 2.80 13.37
CA GLU A 60 -3.89 2.90 14.74
C GLU A 60 -4.15 1.53 15.39
N GLY A 61 -3.61 1.33 16.59
CA GLY A 61 -3.71 0.10 17.37
C GLY A 61 -2.83 -1.06 16.89
N ALA A 62 -2.04 -0.88 15.83
CA ALA A 62 -1.09 -1.86 15.32
C ALA A 62 0.35 -1.45 15.67
N TRP A 63 0.66 -1.49 16.96
CA TRP A 63 1.98 -1.16 17.51
C TRP A 63 3.09 -2.03 16.93
N ARG A 64 4.19 -1.39 16.55
CA ARG A 64 5.38 -2.03 15.98
C ARG A 64 6.65 -1.35 16.46
N TRP A 65 7.73 -2.11 16.39
CA TRP A 65 9.06 -1.58 16.55
C TRP A 65 9.59 -1.02 15.22
N VAL A 66 10.50 -0.05 15.31
CA VAL A 66 11.22 0.61 14.20
C VAL A 66 12.15 -0.31 13.39
N ASP A 67 12.33 -1.55 13.82
CA ASP A 67 12.99 -2.64 13.09
C ASP A 67 11.98 -3.61 12.44
N CYS A 68 10.70 -3.23 12.40
CA CYS A 68 9.59 -4.03 11.89
C CYS A 68 9.31 -5.33 12.65
N SER A 69 9.92 -5.56 13.81
CA SER A 69 9.54 -6.66 14.68
C SER A 69 8.15 -6.42 15.31
N ASP A 70 7.40 -7.51 15.49
CA ASP A 70 6.06 -7.46 16.07
C ASP A 70 6.14 -7.04 17.55
N LYS A 71 5.27 -6.12 17.96
CA LYS A 71 5.07 -5.79 19.38
C LYS A 71 3.93 -6.65 19.95
N ASP A 72 4.22 -7.39 21.01
CA ASP A 72 3.18 -8.06 21.80
C ASP A 72 2.60 -7.14 22.90
N ASN A 73 1.69 -7.64 23.74
CA ASN A 73 1.09 -6.82 24.80
C ASN A 73 1.96 -6.67 26.08
N SER A 74 3.23 -7.08 26.06
CA SER A 74 4.12 -6.98 27.23
C SER A 74 4.61 -5.55 27.50
N GLY A 75 5.10 -5.28 28.71
CA GLY A 75 5.77 -4.04 29.08
C GLY A 75 4.88 -2.80 29.26
N TRP A 76 3.68 -2.76 28.67
CA TRP A 76 2.73 -1.66 28.85
C TRP A 76 2.36 -1.45 30.33
N PHE A 77 2.23 -0.20 30.74
CA PHE A 77 1.63 0.13 32.03
C PHE A 77 0.16 -0.33 32.05
N PRO A 78 -0.38 -0.79 33.20
CA PRO A 78 -1.78 -1.17 33.28
C PRO A 78 -2.73 -0.03 32.88
N GLY A 79 -3.37 -0.18 31.72
CA GLY A 79 -4.26 0.84 31.14
C GLY A 79 -3.80 1.35 29.79
N GLU A 80 -2.53 1.12 29.44
CA GLU A 80 -1.92 1.55 28.17
C GLU A 80 -1.88 0.43 27.12
N PRO A 81 -1.74 0.77 25.83
CA PRO A 81 -1.85 2.13 25.27
C PRO A 81 -3.31 2.60 25.30
N ASP A 82 -3.54 3.89 25.58
CA ASP A 82 -4.88 4.46 25.76
C ASP A 82 -5.37 5.35 24.59
N ASP A 83 -4.49 5.64 23.61
CA ASP A 83 -4.72 6.51 22.45
C ASP A 83 -5.43 7.83 22.83
N TYR A 84 -5.00 8.46 23.93
CA TYR A 84 -5.57 9.72 24.37
C TYR A 84 -5.14 10.89 23.48
N GLY A 85 -5.91 11.10 22.40
CA GLY A 85 -5.75 12.23 21.51
C GLY A 85 -4.69 12.01 20.42
N LYS A 86 -4.63 10.79 19.86
CA LYS A 86 -3.69 10.36 18.80
C LYS A 86 -2.27 10.25 19.32
N GLN A 87 -2.06 9.26 20.17
CA GLN A 87 -0.79 9.01 20.84
C GLN A 87 -0.06 7.88 20.15
N ASP A 88 0.65 8.21 19.07
CA ASP A 88 1.16 7.18 18.18
C ASP A 88 2.62 6.75 18.48
N CYS A 89 3.21 7.23 19.59
CA CYS A 89 4.63 7.06 19.92
C CYS A 89 4.87 6.60 21.35
N GLY A 90 5.69 5.55 21.53
CA GLY A 90 5.94 4.91 22.81
C GLY A 90 7.14 5.48 23.57
N TYR A 91 7.02 5.61 24.89
CA TYR A 91 8.10 5.98 25.80
C TYR A 91 8.23 5.02 26.99
N LEU A 92 9.45 4.92 27.54
CA LEU A 92 9.79 4.15 28.74
C LEU A 92 9.81 5.08 29.95
N GLN A 93 9.14 4.67 31.04
CA GLN A 93 9.26 5.33 32.34
C GLN A 93 9.12 4.29 33.46
N GLU A 94 10.08 4.27 34.39
CA GLU A 94 10.07 3.36 35.57
C GLU A 94 9.83 1.87 35.21
N GLY A 95 10.30 1.44 34.04
CA GLY A 95 10.13 0.08 33.52
C GLY A 95 8.84 -0.15 32.73
N PHE A 96 7.89 0.78 32.71
CA PHE A 96 6.66 0.61 31.95
C PHE A 96 6.67 1.38 30.64
N PHE A 97 5.96 0.85 29.66
CA PHE A 97 5.73 1.49 28.36
C PHE A 97 4.41 2.25 28.40
N TYR A 98 4.41 3.39 27.74
CA TYR A 98 3.28 4.31 27.62
C TYR A 98 3.26 4.88 26.22
N ASP A 99 2.09 5.23 25.70
CA ASP A 99 1.95 5.97 24.46
C ASP A 99 1.80 7.48 24.73
N TRP A 100 2.30 8.29 23.80
CA TRP A 100 2.19 9.73 23.88
C TRP A 100 2.21 10.39 22.51
N GLN A 101 1.84 11.68 22.49
CA GLN A 101 1.87 12.50 21.29
C GLN A 101 3.32 12.64 20.81
N CYS A 102 3.56 12.23 19.57
CA CYS A 102 4.90 12.16 18.97
C CYS A 102 5.63 13.52 18.93
N GLU A 103 4.90 14.64 18.96
CA GLU A 103 5.43 15.99 18.97
C GLU A 103 5.98 16.43 20.34
N ALA A 104 5.71 15.68 21.41
CA ALA A 104 6.25 15.97 22.73
C ALA A 104 7.79 15.84 22.74
N ALA A 105 8.44 16.62 23.60
CA ALA A 105 9.89 16.62 23.69
C ALA A 105 10.36 15.76 24.86
N PHE A 106 10.91 14.58 24.57
CA PHE A 106 11.56 13.71 25.56
C PHE A 106 13.02 13.42 25.17
N PRO A 107 13.89 13.14 26.17
CA PRO A 107 15.11 12.37 25.95
C PRO A 107 14.82 11.05 25.24
N TYR A 108 15.85 10.41 24.69
CA TYR A 108 15.67 9.21 23.86
C TYR A 108 16.84 8.24 24.01
N VAL A 109 16.57 6.97 23.73
CA VAL A 109 17.61 5.92 23.67
C VAL A 109 17.74 5.47 22.23
N CYS A 110 18.95 5.55 21.70
CA CYS A 110 19.30 4.89 20.45
C CYS A 110 19.94 3.53 20.73
N GLU A 111 19.70 2.61 19.81
CA GLU A 111 20.36 1.32 19.70
C GLU A 111 21.06 1.25 18.34
N VAL A 112 22.28 0.72 18.31
CA VAL A 112 22.94 0.34 17.05
C VAL A 112 22.67 -1.14 16.82
N MET A 113 21.85 -1.42 15.83
CA MET A 113 21.42 -2.75 15.44
C MET A 113 21.63 -2.97 13.94
N ASP A 114 21.93 -4.21 13.56
CA ASP A 114 21.80 -4.63 12.17
C ASP A 114 20.33 -4.97 11.96
N LYS A 115 19.56 -4.05 11.36
CA LYS A 115 18.13 -4.22 11.09
C LYS A 115 17.85 -5.45 10.22
N GLY A 116 18.84 -5.98 9.51
CA GLY A 116 18.68 -7.13 8.61
C GLY A 116 17.90 -6.80 7.33
N PHE A 117 17.59 -5.52 7.08
CA PHE A 117 16.99 -5.01 5.86
C PHE A 117 17.45 -3.57 5.58
N GLU A 118 17.46 -3.20 4.30
CA GLU A 118 17.74 -1.86 3.81
C GLU A 118 16.44 -1.15 3.41
N LEU A 119 16.48 0.18 3.25
CA LEU A 119 15.30 0.95 2.83
C LEU A 119 14.70 0.46 1.50
N GLU A 120 15.53 -0.10 0.61
CA GLU A 120 15.08 -0.70 -0.65
C GLU A 120 14.18 -1.92 -0.44
N ASP A 121 14.40 -2.70 0.62
CA ASP A 121 13.62 -3.89 0.95
C ASP A 121 12.19 -3.57 1.39
N VAL A 122 11.90 -2.32 1.75
CA VAL A 122 10.56 -1.81 2.08
C VAL A 122 9.70 -1.63 0.81
N SER A 123 10.33 -1.55 -0.37
CA SER A 123 9.63 -1.30 -1.63
C SER A 123 8.67 -2.44 -2.00
N PRO A 124 7.51 -2.15 -2.60
CA PRO A 124 6.59 -3.18 -3.07
C PRO A 124 7.22 -3.99 -4.21
N SER A 125 6.98 -5.30 -4.21
CA SER A 125 7.46 -6.22 -5.24
C SER A 125 6.31 -6.75 -6.12
N ASP A 126 6.62 -7.48 -7.18
CA ASP A 126 5.65 -8.05 -8.14
C ASP A 126 4.59 -7.05 -8.64
N VAL A 127 4.99 -5.79 -8.81
CA VAL A 127 4.11 -4.72 -9.28
C VAL A 127 3.57 -5.06 -10.67
N ALA A 128 2.24 -5.14 -10.77
CA ALA A 128 1.52 -5.49 -11.98
C ALA A 128 0.41 -4.47 -12.27
N PHE A 129 0.11 -4.31 -13.56
CA PHE A 129 -0.92 -3.40 -14.05
C PHE A 129 -1.76 -4.09 -15.12
N ASP A 130 -3.07 -4.14 -14.90
CA ASP A 130 -4.03 -4.81 -15.78
C ASP A 130 -5.11 -3.84 -16.27
N ALA A 131 -5.35 -3.82 -17.59
CA ALA A 131 -6.47 -3.08 -18.16
C ALA A 131 -7.80 -3.76 -17.78
N VAL A 132 -8.60 -3.12 -16.95
CA VAL A 132 -9.89 -3.64 -16.47
C VAL A 132 -11.01 -3.26 -17.44
N SER A 133 -10.99 -2.02 -17.92
CA SER A 133 -12.00 -1.47 -18.80
C SER A 133 -11.38 -0.49 -19.80
N GLY A 134 -12.22 0.18 -20.60
CA GLY A 134 -11.75 1.26 -21.45
C GLY A 134 -11.36 2.53 -20.68
N THR A 135 -11.64 2.62 -19.39
CA THR A 135 -11.33 3.79 -18.57
C THR A 135 -10.58 3.44 -17.30
N ASP A 136 -10.34 2.16 -17.03
CA ASP A 136 -9.82 1.72 -15.73
C ASP A 136 -8.64 0.75 -15.89
N ILE A 137 -7.60 0.98 -15.09
CA ILE A 137 -6.45 0.10 -14.93
C ILE A 137 -6.35 -0.28 -13.45
N ARG A 138 -6.21 -1.57 -13.16
CA ARG A 138 -5.91 -2.07 -11.82
C ARG A 138 -4.40 -2.16 -11.66
N ALA A 139 -3.91 -1.59 -10.57
CA ALA A 139 -2.57 -1.80 -10.07
C ALA A 139 -2.63 -2.82 -8.92
N SER A 140 -1.67 -3.73 -8.86
CA SER A 140 -1.51 -4.68 -7.77
C SER A 140 -0.04 -4.92 -7.47
N TRP A 141 0.31 -5.24 -6.23
CA TRP A 141 1.68 -5.50 -5.80
C TRP A 141 1.72 -6.45 -4.59
N THR A 142 2.90 -7.00 -4.32
CA THR A 142 3.22 -7.73 -3.10
C THR A 142 3.74 -6.73 -2.06
N VAL A 143 3.05 -6.67 -0.91
CA VAL A 143 3.46 -5.87 0.26
C VAL A 143 4.76 -6.42 0.85
N SER A 144 5.71 -5.54 1.20
CA SER A 144 6.98 -5.95 1.80
C SER A 144 6.75 -6.54 3.20
N PRO A 145 7.51 -7.57 3.62
CA PRO A 145 7.50 -7.99 5.02
C PRO A 145 8.08 -6.94 5.98
N TYR A 146 8.76 -5.91 5.47
CA TYR A 146 9.32 -4.79 6.23
C TYR A 146 8.45 -3.53 6.08
N ASP A 147 7.13 -3.69 6.04
CA ASP A 147 6.15 -2.61 5.81
C ASP A 147 5.84 -1.77 7.06
N CYS A 148 6.57 -1.94 8.17
CA CYS A 148 6.24 -1.29 9.43
C CYS A 148 6.24 0.25 9.32
N GLU A 149 7.05 0.81 8.43
CA GLU A 149 7.11 2.25 8.18
C GLU A 149 6.12 2.73 7.11
N VAL A 150 5.48 1.81 6.37
CA VAL A 150 4.66 2.12 5.21
C VAL A 150 3.27 2.55 5.66
N THR A 151 2.93 3.81 5.36
CA THR A 151 1.61 4.41 5.64
C THR A 151 0.67 4.26 4.45
N GLY A 152 1.20 3.94 3.27
CA GLY A 152 0.42 3.79 2.04
C GLY A 152 1.30 3.67 0.80
N TYR A 153 0.71 3.94 -0.35
CA TYR A 153 1.37 3.85 -1.66
C TYR A 153 0.99 5.03 -2.55
N LYS A 154 1.89 5.38 -3.48
CA LYS A 154 1.65 6.35 -4.55
C LYS A 154 1.73 5.67 -5.89
N ILE A 155 0.71 5.88 -6.72
CA ILE A 155 0.67 5.35 -8.08
C ILE A 155 0.80 6.51 -9.04
N ARG A 156 1.93 6.58 -9.75
CA ARG A 156 2.12 7.59 -10.79
C ARG A 156 1.68 7.05 -12.14
N TYR A 157 0.99 7.86 -12.93
CA TYR A 157 0.57 7.47 -14.28
C TYR A 157 0.51 8.65 -15.24
N ARG A 158 0.80 8.41 -16.52
CA ARG A 158 0.57 9.37 -17.60
C ARG A 158 0.40 8.67 -18.94
N PRO A 159 -0.34 9.23 -19.91
CA PRO A 159 -0.31 8.73 -21.28
C PRO A 159 1.14 8.74 -21.82
N THR A 160 1.60 7.65 -22.43
CA THR A 160 2.98 7.57 -22.96
C THR A 160 3.28 8.63 -24.02
N ALA A 161 2.24 9.08 -24.74
CA ALA A 161 2.35 10.14 -25.74
C ALA A 161 2.35 11.57 -25.16
N SER A 162 2.04 11.72 -23.86
CA SER A 162 2.06 13.02 -23.20
C SER A 162 3.47 13.37 -22.70
N VAL A 163 3.85 14.64 -22.84
CA VAL A 163 5.10 15.19 -22.31
C VAL A 163 4.72 16.10 -21.15
N GLY A 164 5.25 15.83 -19.95
CA GLY A 164 4.91 16.57 -18.74
C GLY A 164 4.95 15.70 -17.48
N GLU A 165 4.40 16.24 -16.39
CA GLU A 165 4.33 15.59 -15.08
C GLU A 165 3.39 14.38 -15.09
N TYR A 166 3.66 13.44 -14.20
CA TYR A 166 2.77 12.32 -13.94
C TYR A 166 1.58 12.80 -13.10
N GLN A 167 0.42 12.19 -13.32
CA GLN A 167 -0.66 12.21 -12.34
C GLN A 167 -0.31 11.22 -11.22
N VAL A 168 -0.79 11.46 -10.00
CA VAL A 168 -0.50 10.62 -8.84
C VAL A 168 -1.81 10.32 -8.11
N GLU A 169 -2.07 9.03 -7.87
CA GLU A 169 -3.06 8.58 -6.89
C GLU A 169 -2.34 8.24 -5.58
N GLU A 170 -2.91 8.67 -4.45
CA GLU A 170 -2.47 8.27 -3.12
C GLU A 170 -3.39 7.18 -2.57
N VAL A 171 -2.79 6.09 -2.12
CA VAL A 171 -3.47 4.91 -1.57
C VAL A 171 -3.10 4.80 -0.11
N VAL A 172 -4.09 4.83 0.78
CA VAL A 172 -3.86 4.77 2.24
C VAL A 172 -3.77 3.32 2.71
N GLY A 173 -2.91 3.07 3.69
CA GLY A 173 -2.75 1.79 4.39
C GLY A 173 -1.59 0.97 3.84
N GLY A 174 -0.59 0.69 4.70
CA GLY A 174 0.58 -0.12 4.34
C GLY A 174 0.26 -1.56 3.97
N ALA A 175 -0.83 -2.12 4.51
CA ALA A 175 -1.30 -3.46 4.16
C ALA A 175 -2.05 -3.53 2.82
N THR A 176 -2.30 -2.40 2.16
CA THR A 176 -3.03 -2.37 0.88
C THR A 176 -2.17 -2.94 -0.24
N SER A 177 -2.73 -3.85 -1.04
CA SER A 177 -1.99 -4.54 -2.11
C SER A 177 -2.56 -4.32 -3.51
N GLU A 178 -3.64 -3.55 -3.65
CA GLU A 178 -4.25 -3.25 -4.93
C GLU A 178 -5.02 -1.92 -4.95
N PHE A 179 -5.15 -1.33 -6.14
CA PHE A 179 -5.94 -0.13 -6.38
C PHE A 179 -6.43 -0.05 -7.82
N VAL A 180 -7.60 0.55 -8.06
CA VAL A 180 -8.15 0.75 -9.41
C VAL A 180 -8.12 2.23 -9.78
N ILE A 181 -7.29 2.56 -10.77
CA ILE A 181 -7.18 3.89 -11.36
C ILE A 181 -8.32 4.06 -12.38
N GLY A 182 -9.23 4.99 -12.13
CA GLY A 182 -10.37 5.26 -13.02
C GLY A 182 -10.22 6.52 -13.86
N GLY A 183 -11.20 6.77 -14.75
CA GLY A 183 -11.28 8.03 -15.50
C GLY A 183 -10.23 8.19 -16.61
N LEU A 184 -9.59 7.10 -17.01
CA LEU A 184 -8.58 7.08 -18.07
C LEU A 184 -9.21 7.19 -19.46
N ARG A 185 -8.39 7.55 -20.45
CA ARG A 185 -8.79 7.60 -21.85
C ARG A 185 -8.78 6.18 -22.42
N SER A 186 -9.79 5.85 -23.21
CA SER A 186 -9.89 4.54 -23.89
C SER A 186 -8.84 4.34 -24.95
N SER A 187 -8.45 3.08 -25.17
CA SER A 187 -7.43 2.69 -26.15
C SER A 187 -6.14 3.51 -26.05
N THR A 188 -5.79 3.97 -24.85
CA THR A 188 -4.64 4.85 -24.60
C THR A 188 -3.59 4.09 -23.79
N ARG A 189 -2.33 4.16 -24.24
CA ARG A 189 -1.20 3.57 -23.52
C ARG A 189 -0.72 4.52 -22.43
N TYR A 190 -0.56 3.99 -21.23
CA TYR A 190 -0.11 4.68 -20.04
C TYR A 190 1.21 4.09 -19.57
N ASN A 191 2.09 4.96 -19.09
CA ASN A 191 3.25 4.59 -18.30
C ASN A 191 2.87 4.71 -16.81
N LEU A 192 3.05 3.64 -16.04
CA LEU A 192 2.64 3.55 -14.64
C LEU A 192 3.77 2.99 -13.77
N ALA A 193 3.81 3.40 -12.50
CA ALA A 193 4.68 2.82 -11.48
C ALA A 193 4.10 3.05 -10.07
N VAL A 194 4.53 2.28 -9.08
CA VAL A 194 4.07 2.35 -7.68
C VAL A 194 5.26 2.62 -6.75
N ALA A 195 5.13 3.54 -5.80
CA ALA A 195 6.08 3.76 -4.71
C ALA A 195 5.39 3.51 -3.37
N ALA A 196 6.11 2.97 -2.38
CA ALA A 196 5.64 3.00 -1.00
C ALA A 196 5.80 4.41 -0.42
N VAL A 197 4.87 4.79 0.46
CA VAL A 197 4.91 6.02 1.24
C VAL A 197 5.22 5.63 2.67
N THR A 198 6.28 6.18 3.23
CA THR A 198 6.68 5.92 4.62
C THR A 198 6.46 7.15 5.51
N THR A 199 6.58 6.99 6.82
CA THR A 199 6.60 8.12 7.76
C THR A 199 7.75 9.11 7.50
N SER A 200 8.84 8.64 6.87
CA SER A 200 10.05 9.41 6.58
C SER A 200 10.07 10.02 5.17
N GLY A 201 9.15 9.61 4.30
CA GLY A 201 9.04 10.07 2.92
C GLY A 201 8.66 8.98 1.91
N ASP A 202 8.54 9.38 0.65
CA ASP A 202 8.22 8.46 -0.45
C ASP A 202 9.47 7.68 -0.88
N LEU A 203 9.32 6.38 -1.14
CA LEU A 203 10.37 5.55 -1.74
C LEU A 203 10.45 5.73 -3.26
N GLU A 204 11.43 5.08 -3.88
CA GLU A 204 11.51 5.02 -5.34
C GLU A 204 10.32 4.26 -5.95
N TYR A 205 9.97 4.65 -7.18
CA TYR A 205 8.88 4.03 -7.92
C TYR A 205 9.33 2.71 -8.55
N ALA A 206 8.68 1.62 -8.16
CA ALA A 206 8.83 0.28 -8.70
C ALA A 206 7.81 -0.04 -9.82
N GLY A 207 8.14 -1.02 -10.66
CA GLY A 207 7.20 -1.61 -11.62
C GLY A 207 6.89 -0.76 -12.85
N ASP A 208 7.84 0.03 -13.36
CA ASP A 208 7.65 0.86 -14.57
C ASP A 208 7.10 0.02 -15.74
N ALA A 209 5.80 0.18 -16.01
CA ALA A 209 5.06 -0.64 -16.96
C ALA A 209 4.31 0.24 -17.96
N ASN A 210 4.08 -0.32 -19.15
CA ASN A 210 3.32 0.33 -20.20
C ASN A 210 2.05 -0.49 -20.53
N VAL A 211 0.89 0.00 -20.11
CA VAL A 211 -0.40 -0.70 -20.26
C VAL A 211 -1.37 0.12 -21.08
N GLN A 212 -2.15 -0.53 -21.95
CA GLN A 212 -3.17 0.12 -22.76
C GLN A 212 -4.56 -0.20 -22.22
N THR A 213 -5.36 0.82 -21.95
CA THR A 213 -6.78 0.66 -21.62
C THR A 213 -7.53 -0.04 -22.75
N LEU A 214 -8.62 -0.73 -22.42
CA LEU A 214 -9.40 -1.44 -23.44
C LEU A 214 -10.06 -0.45 -24.42
N ASP A 215 -10.45 -0.97 -25.57
CA ASP A 215 -11.28 -0.21 -26.50
C ASP A 215 -12.75 -0.33 -26.07
N LEU A 216 -13.39 0.83 -25.86
CA LEU A 216 -14.83 0.92 -25.54
C LEU A 216 -15.71 0.39 -26.68
N MET A 217 -15.16 0.14 -27.87
CA MET A 217 -15.88 -0.41 -29.02
C MET A 217 -15.89 -1.95 -29.12
N VAL A 218 -15.19 -2.69 -28.26
CA VAL A 218 -15.07 -4.16 -28.38
C VAL A 218 -16.08 -4.90 -27.46
N ARG A 219 -17.37 -4.77 -27.75
CA ARG A 219 -18.43 -5.72 -27.33
C ARG A 219 -19.55 -5.80 -28.36
N LEU A 220 -19.24 -6.19 -29.59
CA LEU A 220 -20.21 -6.92 -30.42
C LEU A 220 -19.67 -8.34 -30.57
N PRO A 221 -20.47 -9.39 -30.27
CA PRO A 221 -20.05 -10.76 -30.56
C PRO A 221 -19.72 -10.87 -32.05
N THR A 222 -18.48 -11.20 -32.38
CA THR A 222 -18.01 -11.42 -33.76
C THR A 222 -18.46 -12.76 -34.32
N GLU A 223 -19.15 -13.60 -33.54
CA GLU A 223 -19.68 -14.87 -34.03
C GLU A 223 -21.21 -14.84 -34.13
N CYS A 224 -21.71 -14.78 -35.36
CA CYS A 224 -23.03 -15.30 -35.68
C CYS A 224 -22.96 -16.84 -35.65
N THR A 225 -23.19 -17.46 -34.50
CA THR A 225 -23.50 -18.90 -34.48
C THR A 225 -24.88 -19.12 -35.10
N SER A 226 -24.91 -19.43 -36.39
CA SER A 226 -26.13 -19.92 -37.04
C SER A 226 -26.43 -21.33 -36.53
N ASN A 227 -27.27 -21.44 -35.51
CA ASN A 227 -27.89 -22.73 -35.18
C ASN A 227 -28.95 -23.01 -36.23
N VAL A 228 -28.55 -23.68 -37.33
CA VAL A 228 -29.49 -24.24 -38.30
C VAL A 228 -30.10 -25.48 -37.65
N LEU A 229 -31.31 -25.34 -37.10
CA LEU A 229 -32.09 -26.49 -36.67
C LEU A 229 -32.36 -27.39 -37.90
N PRO A 230 -32.29 -28.73 -37.76
CA PRO A 230 -32.57 -29.65 -38.86
C PRO A 230 -33.96 -29.40 -39.44
N LEU A 231 -34.06 -29.35 -40.77
CA LEU A 231 -35.31 -29.18 -41.50
C LEU A 231 -36.29 -30.32 -41.19
N ASP A 232 -37.35 -30.01 -40.43
CA ASP A 232 -38.55 -30.83 -40.39
C ASP A 232 -39.29 -30.65 -41.74
N LYS A 233 -39.48 -31.74 -42.47
CA LYS A 233 -40.05 -31.74 -43.83
C LYS A 233 -41.53 -31.34 -43.88
N ASN A 234 -42.18 -31.09 -42.75
CA ASN A 234 -43.60 -30.75 -42.68
C ASN A 234 -43.92 -29.37 -42.07
N ALA A 235 -42.93 -28.57 -41.69
CA ALA A 235 -43.17 -27.22 -41.15
C ALA A 235 -42.84 -26.13 -42.18
N ARG A 236 -43.75 -25.17 -42.37
CA ARG A 236 -43.49 -23.96 -43.17
C ARG A 236 -42.31 -23.21 -42.54
N SER A 237 -41.19 -23.16 -43.24
CA SER A 237 -39.93 -22.59 -42.75
C SER A 237 -40.03 -21.07 -42.59
N PHE A 238 -39.73 -20.55 -41.41
CA PHE A 238 -39.47 -19.13 -41.19
C PHE A 238 -37.99 -18.96 -40.86
N ILE A 239 -37.22 -18.31 -41.73
CA ILE A 239 -35.87 -17.86 -41.39
C ILE A 239 -36.04 -16.56 -40.60
N LYS A 240 -35.84 -16.62 -39.28
CA LYS A 240 -35.70 -15.40 -38.46
C LYS A 240 -34.23 -14.97 -38.52
N ALA A 241 -33.92 -14.01 -39.38
CA ALA A 241 -32.69 -13.25 -39.30
C ALA A 241 -32.93 -12.03 -38.40
N VAL A 242 -32.19 -11.92 -37.30
CA VAL A 242 -32.24 -10.74 -36.41
C VAL A 242 -31.04 -9.86 -36.77
N TRP A 243 -31.31 -8.64 -37.22
CA TRP A 243 -30.29 -7.63 -37.50
C TRP A 243 -30.25 -6.61 -36.37
N TYR A 244 -29.06 -6.30 -35.87
CA TYR A 244 -28.82 -5.19 -34.96
C TYR A 244 -28.18 -4.05 -35.73
N HIS A 245 -28.94 -3.00 -36.03
CA HIS A 245 -28.39 -1.71 -36.45
C HIS A 245 -28.66 -0.65 -35.38
N ARG A 246 -27.69 0.26 -35.20
CA ARG A 246 -27.75 1.36 -34.25
C ARG A 246 -29.09 2.11 -34.37
N LEU A 247 -29.81 2.17 -33.26
CA LEU A 247 -31.03 2.96 -33.03
C LEU A 247 -32.28 2.56 -33.85
N ALA A 248 -32.70 1.28 -33.82
CA ALA A 248 -34.11 0.82 -33.80
C ALA A 248 -34.19 -0.69 -34.08
N ILE A 249 -35.13 -1.39 -33.42
CA ILE A 249 -35.50 -2.78 -33.75
C ILE A 249 -36.49 -2.74 -34.91
N THR A 250 -36.08 -3.23 -36.09
CA THR A 250 -36.97 -3.34 -37.26
C THR A 250 -37.12 -4.83 -37.63
N PHE A 251 -38.34 -5.36 -37.55
CA PHE A 251 -38.65 -6.71 -38.04
C PHE A 251 -38.98 -6.67 -39.53
N ALA A 252 -38.13 -7.25 -40.38
CA ALA A 252 -38.44 -7.46 -41.79
C ALA A 252 -38.77 -8.94 -42.03
N SER A 253 -40.03 -9.21 -42.43
CA SER A 253 -40.44 -10.54 -42.88
C SER A 253 -40.31 -10.60 -44.40
N LEU A 254 -39.34 -11.37 -44.92
CA LEU A 254 -39.20 -11.58 -46.36
C LEU A 254 -40.08 -12.77 -46.78
N LEU A 255 -41.15 -12.51 -47.52
CA LEU A 255 -41.94 -13.55 -48.19
C LEU A 255 -41.30 -13.85 -49.54
N ILE A 256 -40.79 -15.07 -49.70
CA ILE A 256 -40.30 -15.56 -50.99
C ILE A 256 -41.52 -16.00 -51.84
N PRO A 257 -41.75 -15.44 -53.04
CA PRO A 257 -42.78 -15.94 -53.94
C PRO A 257 -42.32 -17.28 -54.53
N LYS A 258 -43.24 -18.25 -54.63
CA LYS A 258 -42.98 -19.54 -55.28
C LYS A 258 -42.81 -19.36 -56.80
N PRO A 259 -41.98 -20.20 -57.46
CA PRO A 259 -41.93 -20.26 -58.92
C PRO A 259 -43.26 -20.74 -59.52
#